data_AF-A0A7V7T369-F1
#
_entry.id   AF-A0A7V7T369-F1
#
_cell.length_a   1.000
_cell.length_b   1.000
_cell.length_c   1.000
_cell.angle_alpha   90.00
_cell.angle_beta   90.00
_cell.angle_gamma   90.00
#
_symmetry.space_group_name_H-M   'P 1'
#
loop_
_entity.id
_entity.type
_entity.pdbx_description
1 polymer ?
#
loop_
_entity_poly.entity_id
_entity_poly.type
_entity_poly.pdbx_seq_one_letter_code
_entity_poly.pdbx_strand_id
1 'polypeptide(L)'
;MPAIKRDHADQGLTLGYVDKRQEYIKILQQADGVLSTADHDFQGIAMLEAVACGCQPLAPNRLVYPDLYPLENLFAATPEDPEQQARAILDKLLKPADLQPVQANMTWSHCEAQYRQWIQQWL
;
A
#
# COMPACT_ATOMS: atom_id res chain seq x y z
N MET A 1 -12.24 0.45 -15.71
CA MET A 1 -12.73 1.69 -15.07
C MET A 1 -14.22 2.00 -15.27
N PRO A 2 -14.88 1.72 -16.43
CA PRO A 2 -16.31 2.04 -16.61
C PRO A 2 -17.26 1.25 -15.70
N ALA A 3 -16.99 -0.05 -15.49
CA ALA A 3 -17.84 -0.92 -14.67
C ALA A 3 -17.85 -0.53 -13.19
N ILE A 4 -16.67 -0.27 -12.58
CA ILE A 4 -16.58 0.10 -11.16
C ILE A 4 -17.36 1.39 -10.86
N LYS A 5 -17.23 2.43 -11.71
CA LYS A 5 -18.00 3.67 -11.55
C LYS A 5 -19.50 3.43 -11.68
N ARG A 6 -19.92 2.57 -12.60
CA ARG A 6 -21.34 2.29 -12.83
C ARG A 6 -21.94 1.46 -11.69
N ASP A 7 -21.21 0.48 -11.20
CA ASP A 7 -21.73 -0.56 -10.32
C ASP A 7 -21.63 -0.20 -8.82
N HIS A 8 -20.85 0.85 -8.49
CA HIS A 8 -20.57 1.26 -7.11
C HIS A 8 -20.59 2.80 -6.92
N ALA A 9 -21.30 3.54 -7.78
CA ALA A 9 -21.34 5.00 -7.76
C ALA A 9 -21.77 5.60 -6.40
N ASP A 10 -22.62 4.88 -5.67
CA ASP A 10 -23.22 5.25 -4.40
C ASP A 10 -22.28 5.07 -3.19
N GLN A 11 -21.12 4.44 -3.38
CA GLN A 11 -20.19 4.10 -2.29
C GLN A 11 -19.15 5.21 -1.99
N GLY A 12 -19.35 6.43 -2.49
CA GLY A 12 -18.43 7.55 -2.21
C GLY A 12 -17.03 7.37 -2.80
N LEU A 13 -16.94 6.76 -3.98
CA LEU A 13 -15.67 6.41 -4.62
C LEU A 13 -14.94 7.63 -5.20
N THR A 14 -13.67 7.81 -4.82
CA THR A 14 -12.74 8.66 -5.59
C THR A 14 -11.98 7.80 -6.58
N LEU A 15 -12.08 8.12 -7.88
CA LEU A 15 -11.48 7.33 -8.95
C LEU A 15 -10.79 8.21 -9.98
N GLY A 16 -9.53 7.89 -10.25
CA GLY A 16 -8.68 8.59 -11.21
C GLY A 16 -7.64 9.46 -10.52
N TYR A 17 -7.03 10.34 -11.31
CA TYR A 17 -5.99 11.25 -10.84
C TYR A 17 -6.55 12.35 -9.95
N VAL A 18 -5.82 12.68 -8.88
CA VAL A 18 -6.12 13.78 -7.96
C VAL A 18 -5.02 14.83 -8.10
N ASP A 19 -5.39 15.99 -8.65
CA ASP A 19 -4.43 17.04 -9.03
C ASP A 19 -3.81 17.74 -7.81
N LYS A 20 -4.62 17.99 -6.77
CA LYS A 20 -4.14 18.64 -5.55
C LYS A 20 -3.66 17.62 -4.53
N ARG A 21 -2.37 17.70 -4.20
CA ARG A 21 -1.73 16.90 -3.14
C ARG A 21 -2.52 16.87 -1.82
N GLN A 22 -3.06 18.02 -1.38
CA GLN A 22 -3.82 18.09 -0.13
C GLN A 22 -5.13 17.29 -0.20
N GLU A 23 -5.78 17.23 -1.35
CA GLU A 23 -7.00 16.42 -1.55
C GLU A 23 -6.65 14.93 -1.54
N TYR A 24 -5.55 14.53 -2.19
CA TYR A 24 -5.03 13.16 -2.14
C TYR A 24 -4.73 12.72 -0.70
N ILE A 25 -4.03 13.54 0.09
CA ILE A 25 -3.73 13.23 1.50
C ILE A 25 -5.02 13.08 2.32
N LYS A 26 -6.02 13.96 2.11
CA LYS A 26 -7.31 13.85 2.80
C LYS A 26 -8.02 12.53 2.50
N ILE A 27 -7.94 12.04 1.27
CA ILE A 27 -8.50 10.74 0.88
C ILE A 27 -7.80 9.62 1.66
N LEU A 28 -6.46 9.63 1.73
CA LEU A 28 -5.71 8.63 2.50
C LEU A 28 -6.06 8.66 3.99
N GLN A 29 -6.17 9.85 4.57
CA GLN A 29 -6.52 10.03 5.99
C GLN A 29 -7.96 9.59 6.34
N GLN A 30 -8.81 9.37 5.35
CA GLN A 30 -10.17 8.86 5.54
C GLN A 30 -10.26 7.33 5.46
N ALA A 31 -9.18 6.65 5.08
CA ALA A 31 -9.16 5.21 4.89
C ALA A 31 -8.49 4.48 6.07
N ASP A 32 -9.05 3.33 6.45
CA ASP A 32 -8.47 2.47 7.49
C ASP A 32 -7.33 1.58 6.94
N GLY A 33 -7.32 1.32 5.64
CA GLY A 33 -6.39 0.39 5.01
C GLY A 33 -6.05 0.75 3.56
N VAL A 34 -4.95 0.19 3.07
CA VAL A 34 -4.46 0.38 1.71
C VAL A 34 -4.11 -0.97 1.08
N LEU A 35 -4.55 -1.19 -0.16
CA LEU A 35 -4.35 -2.43 -0.90
C LEU A 35 -3.57 -2.16 -2.18
N SER A 36 -2.46 -2.86 -2.37
CA SER A 36 -1.80 -2.95 -3.69
C SER A 36 -2.14 -4.27 -4.37
N THR A 37 -2.42 -4.18 -5.67
CA THR A 37 -2.50 -5.33 -6.60
C THR A 37 -1.56 -5.15 -7.78
N ALA A 38 -0.54 -4.28 -7.64
CA ALA A 38 0.35 -3.89 -8.72
C ALA A 38 1.14 -5.09 -9.29
N ASP A 39 1.24 -5.19 -10.61
CA ASP A 39 2.09 -6.20 -11.27
C ASP A 39 3.58 -5.84 -11.17
N HIS A 40 3.88 -4.55 -11.11
CA HIS A 40 5.24 -4.02 -10.93
C HIS A 40 5.24 -2.83 -9.99
N ASP A 41 6.19 -2.84 -9.05
CA ASP A 41 6.48 -1.73 -8.16
C ASP A 41 7.91 -1.89 -7.63
N PHE A 42 8.67 -0.79 -7.59
CA PHE A 42 10.05 -0.79 -7.14
C PHE A 42 10.20 -0.39 -5.67
N GLN A 43 9.41 0.58 -5.21
CA GLN A 43 9.57 1.16 -3.86
C GLN A 43 8.26 1.22 -3.09
N GLY A 44 7.10 1.14 -3.76
CA GLY A 44 5.82 1.18 -3.08
C GLY A 44 5.46 2.56 -2.54
N ILE A 45 5.87 3.66 -3.21
CA ILE A 45 5.71 5.03 -2.68
C ILE A 45 4.25 5.31 -2.29
N ALA A 46 3.28 4.94 -3.13
CA ALA A 46 1.86 5.15 -2.81
C ALA A 46 1.42 4.39 -1.54
N MET A 47 1.92 3.17 -1.35
CA MET A 47 1.65 2.37 -0.15
C MET A 47 2.34 2.98 1.08
N LEU A 48 3.59 3.46 0.95
CA LEU A 48 4.32 4.14 2.01
C LEU A 48 3.63 5.45 2.44
N GLU A 49 3.11 6.24 1.50
CA GLU A 49 2.33 7.45 1.79
C GLU A 49 1.05 7.14 2.56
N ALA A 50 0.33 6.09 2.17
CA ALA A 50 -0.88 5.65 2.88
C ALA A 50 -0.57 5.15 4.30
N VAL A 51 0.49 4.35 4.48
CA VAL A 51 0.96 3.93 5.81
C VAL A 51 1.36 5.13 6.67
N ALA A 52 2.01 6.14 6.09
CA ALA A 52 2.31 7.39 6.79
C ALA A 52 1.05 8.18 7.21
N CYS A 53 -0.08 7.97 6.53
CA CYS A 53 -1.38 8.49 6.92
C CYS A 53 -2.13 7.61 7.94
N GLY A 54 -1.55 6.49 8.37
CA GLY A 54 -2.12 5.56 9.35
C GLY A 54 -2.87 4.37 8.74
N CYS A 55 -2.88 4.22 7.41
CA CYS A 55 -3.55 3.09 6.77
C CYS A 55 -2.82 1.77 7.03
N GLN A 56 -3.57 0.73 7.36
CA GLN A 56 -3.08 -0.64 7.47
C GLN A 56 -2.76 -1.21 6.07
N PRO A 57 -1.51 -1.63 5.76
CA PRO A 57 -1.17 -2.09 4.42
C PRO A 57 -1.53 -3.55 4.20
N LEU A 58 -2.03 -3.86 3.01
CA LEU A 58 -2.20 -5.21 2.48
C LEU A 58 -1.59 -5.25 1.05
N ALA A 59 -0.64 -6.14 0.83
CA ALA A 59 0.15 -6.16 -0.41
C ALA A 59 0.45 -7.58 -0.88
N PRO A 60 0.82 -7.80 -2.16
CA PRO A 60 1.19 -9.12 -2.62
C PRO A 60 2.54 -9.54 -2.03
N ASN A 61 2.71 -10.83 -1.71
CA ASN A 61 3.98 -11.41 -1.28
C ASN A 61 4.96 -11.57 -2.47
N ARG A 62 5.30 -10.44 -3.10
CA ARG A 62 6.26 -10.28 -4.21
C ARG A 62 6.60 -8.79 -4.35
N LEU A 63 7.47 -8.45 -5.31
CA LEU A 63 8.00 -7.08 -5.50
C LEU A 63 8.81 -6.65 -4.26
N VAL A 64 8.82 -5.36 -3.95
CA VAL A 64 9.50 -4.79 -2.77
C VAL A 64 8.74 -5.04 -1.46
N TYR A 65 7.47 -5.43 -1.51
CA TYR A 65 6.61 -5.47 -0.33
C TYR A 65 7.06 -6.43 0.78
N PRO A 66 7.66 -7.61 0.50
CA PRO A 66 8.25 -8.46 1.54
C PRO A 66 9.37 -7.79 2.34
N ASP A 67 10.06 -6.81 1.76
CA ASP A 67 11.08 -6.03 2.47
C ASP A 67 10.48 -4.88 3.29
N LEU A 68 9.25 -4.47 2.97
CA LEU A 68 8.57 -3.32 3.60
C LEU A 68 7.59 -3.73 4.70
N TYR A 69 6.93 -4.88 4.57
CA TYR A 69 5.78 -5.26 5.37
C TYR A 69 5.91 -6.67 5.96
N PRO A 70 5.34 -6.90 7.15
CA PRO A 70 5.32 -8.22 7.78
C PRO A 70 4.45 -9.20 6.99
N LEU A 71 4.72 -10.50 7.12
CA LEU A 71 4.09 -11.58 6.33
C LEU A 71 2.56 -11.62 6.50
N GLU A 72 2.06 -11.23 7.66
CA GLU A 72 0.64 -11.14 7.99
C GLU A 72 -0.08 -10.14 7.08
N ASN A 73 0.62 -9.10 6.63
CA ASN A 73 0.14 -8.06 5.74
C ASN A 73 0.33 -8.42 4.26
N LEU A 74 0.82 -9.62 3.96
CA LEU A 74 1.08 -10.08 2.61
C LEU A 74 0.12 -11.20 2.21
N PHE A 75 -0.49 -11.08 1.02
CA PHE A 75 -1.32 -12.13 0.43
C PHE A 75 -0.55 -12.91 -0.65
N ALA A 76 -0.94 -14.17 -0.87
CA ALA A 76 -0.37 -14.98 -1.94
C ALA A 76 -0.77 -14.41 -3.31
N ALA A 77 0.23 -13.95 -4.08
CA ALA A 77 -0.01 -13.28 -5.35
C ALA A 77 -0.23 -14.29 -6.47
N THR A 78 -1.31 -14.13 -7.22
CA THR A 78 -1.72 -14.99 -8.33
C THR A 78 -2.21 -14.12 -9.48
N PRO A 79 -1.32 -13.32 -10.11
CA PRO A 79 -1.72 -12.30 -11.09
C PRO A 79 -2.42 -12.89 -12.32
N GLU A 80 -2.09 -14.14 -12.67
CA GLU A 80 -2.72 -14.89 -13.76
C GLU A 80 -4.10 -15.46 -13.40
N ASP A 81 -4.50 -15.43 -12.11
CA ASP A 81 -5.78 -15.91 -11.61
C ASP A 81 -6.44 -14.85 -10.69
N PRO A 82 -7.23 -13.92 -11.28
CA PRO A 82 -7.89 -12.87 -10.52
C PRO A 82 -8.85 -13.38 -9.44
N GLU A 83 -9.48 -14.55 -9.62
CA GLU A 83 -10.43 -15.10 -8.66
C GLU A 83 -9.68 -15.64 -7.44
N GLN A 84 -8.61 -16.40 -7.67
CA GLN A 84 -7.74 -16.87 -6.60
C GLN A 84 -7.09 -15.70 -5.85
N GLN A 85 -6.65 -14.66 -6.58
CA GLN A 85 -6.06 -13.47 -5.96
C GLN A 85 -7.09 -12.72 -5.11
N ALA A 86 -8.31 -12.53 -5.61
CA ALA A 86 -9.39 -11.90 -4.86
C ALA A 86 -9.72 -12.70 -3.59
N ARG A 87 -9.73 -14.03 -3.65
CA ARG A 87 -9.93 -14.89 -2.48
C ARG A 87 -8.83 -14.69 -1.44
N ALA A 88 -7.56 -14.68 -1.85
CA ALA A 88 -6.44 -14.48 -0.94
C ALA A 88 -6.47 -13.11 -0.25
N ILE A 89 -6.89 -12.07 -0.97
CA ILE A 89 -7.09 -10.72 -0.40
C ILE A 89 -8.26 -10.75 0.60
N LEU A 90 -9.39 -11.34 0.22
CA LEU A 90 -10.58 -11.39 1.07
C LEU A 90 -10.31 -12.15 2.37
N ASP A 91 -9.57 -13.26 2.33
CA ASP A 91 -9.22 -14.05 3.51
C ASP A 91 -8.45 -13.22 4.56
N LYS A 92 -7.65 -12.25 4.11
CA LYS A 92 -6.95 -11.29 4.98
C LYS A 92 -7.88 -10.20 5.48
N LEU A 93 -8.70 -9.61 4.60
CA LEU A 93 -9.63 -8.53 4.94
C LEU A 93 -10.75 -8.97 5.91
N LEU A 94 -11.14 -10.24 5.88
CA LEU A 94 -12.11 -10.81 6.83
C LEU A 94 -11.52 -11.02 8.24
N LYS A 95 -10.19 -10.93 8.38
CA LYS A 95 -9.47 -11.08 9.65
C LYS A 95 -8.50 -9.92 9.87
N PRO A 96 -9.00 -8.66 9.89
CA PRO A 96 -8.13 -7.50 9.96
C PRO A 96 -7.34 -7.43 11.28
N ALA A 97 -7.84 -8.08 12.34
CA ALA A 97 -7.15 -8.19 13.62
C ALA A 97 -5.85 -9.03 13.57
N ASP A 98 -5.68 -9.87 12.54
CA ASP A 98 -4.47 -10.66 12.36
C ASP A 98 -3.35 -9.83 11.68
N LEU A 99 -3.69 -8.70 11.06
CA LEU A 99 -2.73 -7.82 10.40
C LEU A 99 -1.86 -7.11 11.44
N GLN A 100 -0.58 -6.94 11.12
CA GLN A 100 0.38 -6.33 12.04
C GLN A 100 0.51 -4.83 11.77
N PRO A 101 0.50 -3.97 12.80
CA PRO A 101 0.68 -2.55 12.62
C PRO A 101 2.05 -2.27 11.98
N VAL A 102 2.07 -1.37 11.00
CA VAL A 102 3.29 -0.98 10.28
C VAL A 102 3.61 0.48 10.57
N GLN A 103 4.87 0.76 10.92
CA GLN A 103 5.35 2.12 11.11
C GLN A 103 5.94 2.69 9.82
N ALA A 104 5.72 3.97 9.57
CA ALA A 104 6.25 4.69 8.42
C ALA A 104 7.76 5.00 8.58
N ASN A 105 8.59 3.97 8.42
CA ASN A 105 10.04 4.06 8.67
C ASN A 105 10.86 4.50 7.46
N MET A 106 10.23 4.73 6.31
CA MET A 106 10.90 5.17 5.07
C MET A 106 10.82 6.69 4.86
N THR A 107 10.63 7.46 5.93
CA THR A 107 10.69 8.93 5.86
C THR A 107 12.13 9.42 5.72
N TRP A 108 12.33 10.57 5.07
CA TRP A 108 13.66 11.14 4.94
C TRP A 108 14.37 11.30 6.28
N SER A 109 13.66 11.79 7.31
CA SER A 109 14.19 11.92 8.67
C SER A 109 14.70 10.61 9.28
N HIS A 110 14.14 9.47 8.88
CA HIS A 110 14.58 8.16 9.35
C HIS A 110 15.78 7.64 8.55
N CYS A 111 15.79 7.87 7.23
CA CYS A 111 16.81 7.35 6.34
C CYS A 111 18.08 8.22 6.26
N GLU A 112 17.97 9.53 6.51
CA GLU A 112 19.03 10.52 6.25
C GLU A 112 20.37 10.15 6.87
N ALA A 113 20.37 9.74 8.15
CA ALA A 113 21.60 9.41 8.86
C ALA A 113 22.34 8.24 8.19
N GLN A 114 21.59 7.21 7.79
CA GLN A 114 22.15 6.02 7.12
C GLN A 114 22.69 6.38 5.73
N TYR A 115 21.94 7.15 4.94
CA TYR A 115 22.41 7.62 3.64
C TYR A 115 23.65 8.49 3.74
N ARG A 116 23.69 9.42 4.72
CA ARG A 116 24.88 10.27 4.97
C ARG A 116 26.09 9.43 5.31
N GLN A 117 25.95 8.47 6.22
CA GLN A 117 27.04 7.56 6.58
C GLN A 117 27.52 6.77 5.37
N TRP A 118 26.60 6.24 4.56
CA TRP A 118 26.96 5.45 3.39
C TRP A 118 27.71 6.32 2.38
N ILE A 119 27.18 7.47 1.99
CA ILE A 119 27.84 8.38 1.03
C ILE A 119 29.26 8.77 1.50
N GLN A 120 29.46 9.02 2.79
CA GLN A 120 30.78 9.33 3.37
C GLN A 120 31.77 8.18 3.34
N GLN A 121 31.33 6.92 3.24
CA GLN A 121 32.22 5.76 3.10
C GLN A 121 32.77 5.59 1.69
N TRP A 122 32.13 6.22 0.69
CA TRP A 122 32.47 6.08 -0.72
C TRP A 122 33.11 7.35 -1.33
N LEU A 123 33.27 8.41 -0.52
CA LEU A 123 34.02 9.63 -0.84
C LEU A 123 35.34 9.64 -0.06
#